data_AF-A0A7S3TSX8-F1
#
_entry.id   AF-A0A7S3TSX8-F1
#
_cell.length_a   1.000
_cell.length_b   1.000
_cell.length_c   1.000
_cell.angle_alpha   90.00
_cell.angle_beta   90.00
_cell.angle_gamma   90.00
#
_symmetry.space_group_name_H-M   'P 1'
#
loop_
_entity.id
_entity.type
_entity.pdbx_description
1 polymer ?
#
loop_
_entity_poly.entity_id
_entity_poly.type
_entity_poly.pdbx_seq_one_letter_code
_entity_poly.pdbx_strand_id
1 'polypeptide(L)'
;GNEMELLHYKIGPDVPADCIPMVWEQGYLWRQFTRIVAEFDALGFGNVPVTSVFSGLSLFGDAGLQPSSTQPFYEKPGMALVNSFLRNASSTYGSRYAFTWNFYSYFE
;
A
#
# COMPACT_ATOMS: atom_id res chain seq x y z
N GLY A 1 -1.83 4.74 -0.24
CA GLY A 1 -1.74 3.41 0.39
C GLY A 1 -2.64 3.28 1.60
N ASN A 2 -2.71 4.24 2.53
CA ASN A 2 -3.43 4.10 3.82
C ASN A 2 -4.89 3.63 3.66
N GLU A 3 -5.68 4.29 2.81
CA GLU A 3 -7.07 3.86 2.57
C GLU A 3 -7.18 2.46 1.93
N MET A 4 -6.12 2.01 1.22
CA MET A 4 -6.09 0.67 0.63
C MET A 4 -5.91 -0.41 1.67
N GLU A 5 -5.33 -0.09 2.83
CA GLU A 5 -5.28 -1.03 3.95
C GLU A 5 -6.66 -1.13 4.57
N LEU A 6 -7.39 -0.03 4.76
CA LEU A 6 -8.74 -0.07 5.34
C LEU A 6 -9.78 -0.86 4.52
N LEU A 7 -9.51 -1.13 3.24
CA LEU A 7 -10.38 -1.97 2.39
C LEU A 7 -10.63 -3.36 2.98
N HIS A 8 -9.68 -3.92 3.74
CA HIS A 8 -9.87 -5.27 4.29
C HIS A 8 -11.03 -5.34 5.30
N TYR A 9 -11.31 -4.25 6.03
CA TYR A 9 -12.47 -4.17 6.93
C TYR A 9 -13.79 -3.99 6.20
N LYS A 10 -13.75 -3.61 4.92
CA LYS A 10 -14.94 -3.36 4.11
C LYS A 10 -15.34 -4.58 3.28
N ILE A 11 -14.56 -5.68 3.31
CA ILE A 11 -14.90 -6.95 2.65
C ILE A 11 -16.27 -7.42 3.14
N GLY A 12 -17.18 -7.66 2.20
CA GLY A 12 -18.58 -7.94 2.51
C GLY A 12 -19.42 -7.95 1.24
N PRO A 13 -20.75 -7.69 1.35
CA PRO A 13 -21.65 -7.69 0.20
C PRO A 13 -21.24 -6.71 -0.91
N ASP A 14 -20.65 -5.57 -0.53
CA ASP A 14 -20.30 -4.48 -1.45
C ASP A 14 -18.82 -4.50 -1.90
N VAL A 15 -17.96 -5.25 -1.21
CA VAL A 15 -16.53 -5.36 -1.53
C VAL A 15 -16.15 -6.84 -1.65
N PRO A 16 -15.96 -7.33 -2.88
CA PRO A 16 -15.52 -8.70 -3.14
C PRO A 16 -14.20 -9.04 -2.45
N ALA A 17 -14.05 -10.30 -2.01
CA ALA A 17 -12.85 -10.76 -1.31
C ALA A 17 -11.58 -10.75 -2.18
N ASP A 18 -11.73 -10.82 -3.50
CA ASP A 18 -10.65 -10.72 -4.50
C ASP A 18 -10.15 -9.28 -4.73
N CYS A 19 -10.83 -8.28 -4.15
CA CYS A 19 -10.41 -6.88 -4.22
C CYS A 19 -9.02 -6.66 -3.60
N ILE A 20 -8.71 -7.33 -2.48
CA ILE A 20 -7.39 -7.20 -1.83
C ILE A 20 -6.27 -7.74 -2.72
N PRO A 21 -6.32 -8.99 -3.23
CA PRO A 21 -5.35 -9.48 -4.21
C PRO A 21 -5.24 -8.58 -5.46
N MET A 22 -6.36 -8.09 -6.00
CA MET A 22 -6.37 -7.20 -7.17
C MET A 22 -5.59 -5.90 -6.91
N VAL A 23 -5.83 -5.28 -5.75
CA VAL A 23 -5.18 -4.03 -5.37
C VAL A 23 -3.69 -4.22 -5.16
N TRP A 24 -3.33 -5.25 -4.41
CA TRP A 24 -2.01 -5.36 -3.81
C TRP A 24 -1.09 -6.31 -4.56
N GLU A 25 -1.50 -7.55 -4.77
CA GLU A 25 -0.69 -8.57 -5.45
C GLU A 25 -0.66 -8.37 -6.96
N GLN A 26 -1.83 -8.17 -7.58
CA GLN A 26 -1.92 -7.98 -9.03
C GLN A 26 -1.38 -6.61 -9.47
N GLY A 27 -0.81 -5.82 -8.57
CA GLY A 27 -0.03 -4.63 -8.88
C GLY A 27 -0.86 -3.41 -9.30
N TYR A 28 -2.16 -3.35 -8.98
CA TYR A 28 -2.96 -2.16 -9.27
C TYR A 28 -2.38 -0.91 -8.59
N LEU A 29 -2.03 -1.00 -7.29
CA LEU A 29 -1.41 0.10 -6.57
C LEU A 29 -0.11 0.57 -7.25
N TRP A 30 0.74 -0.37 -7.66
CA TRP A 30 1.99 -0.07 -8.37
C TRP A 30 1.76 0.59 -9.73
N ARG A 31 0.81 0.08 -10.53
CA ARG A 31 0.45 0.68 -11.82
C ARG A 31 -0.07 2.10 -11.67
N GLN A 32 -0.94 2.35 -10.69
CA GLN A 32 -1.46 3.71 -10.47
C GLN A 32 -0.38 4.65 -9.94
N PHE A 33 0.45 4.19 -9.00
CA PHE A 33 1.56 4.98 -8.47
C PHE A 33 2.51 5.41 -9.58
N THR A 34 3.00 4.46 -10.38
CA THR A 34 3.94 4.76 -11.48
C THR A 34 3.34 5.64 -12.56
N ARG A 35 2.06 5.45 -12.91
CA ARG A 35 1.33 6.33 -13.84
C ARG A 35 1.28 7.77 -13.33
N ILE A 36 0.88 7.97 -12.06
CA ILE A 36 0.75 9.30 -11.47
C ILE A 36 2.13 9.99 -11.38
N VAL A 37 3.18 9.26 -11.00
CA VAL A 37 4.54 9.83 -10.99
C VAL A 37 4.96 10.27 -12.40
N ALA A 38 4.70 9.45 -13.42
CA ALA A 38 5.01 9.82 -14.81
C ALA A 38 4.23 11.07 -15.28
N GLU A 39 2.96 11.21 -14.87
CA GLU A 39 2.16 12.41 -15.15
C GLU A 39 2.74 13.65 -14.45
N PHE A 40 3.17 13.55 -13.20
CA PHE A 40 3.84 14.64 -12.48
C PHE A 40 5.18 15.01 -13.13
N ASP A 41 5.92 14.03 -13.62
CA ASP A 41 7.20 14.25 -14.29
C ASP A 41 7.00 14.99 -15.61
N ALA A 42 5.96 14.64 -16.37
CA ALA A 42 5.58 15.34 -17.60
C ALA A 42 5.19 16.82 -17.36
N LEU A 43 4.72 17.15 -16.15
CA LEU A 43 4.42 18.52 -15.72
C LEU A 43 5.65 19.28 -15.18
N GLY A 44 6.84 18.66 -15.16
CA GLY A 44 8.08 19.28 -14.69
C GLY A 44 8.37 19.08 -13.21
N PHE A 45 7.63 18.20 -12.51
CA PHE A 45 7.83 17.91 -11.09
C PHE A 45 8.78 16.74 -10.82
N GLY A 46 9.67 16.43 -11.78
CA GLY A 46 10.64 15.31 -11.68
C GLY A 46 11.59 15.37 -10.46
N ASN A 47 11.76 16.55 -9.86
CA ASN A 47 12.59 16.74 -8.68
C ASN A 47 11.81 16.63 -7.35
N VAL A 48 10.48 16.54 -7.39
CA VAL A 48 9.63 16.48 -6.20
C VAL A 48 9.64 15.06 -5.65
N PRO A 49 9.94 14.84 -4.35
CA PRO A 49 9.85 13.52 -3.73
C PRO A 49 8.45 12.91 -3.89
N VAL A 50 8.41 11.59 -4.10
CA VAL A 50 7.17 10.82 -4.30
C VAL A 50 7.02 9.80 -3.19
N THR A 51 5.77 9.51 -2.82
CA THR A 51 5.46 8.56 -1.75
C THR A 51 4.12 7.88 -2.02
N SER A 52 3.97 6.67 -1.49
CA SER A 52 2.67 6.15 -1.11
C SER A 52 2.62 6.11 0.41
N VAL A 53 1.59 6.71 1.00
CA VAL A 53 1.37 6.65 2.44
C VAL A 53 0.83 5.27 2.80
N PHE A 54 1.38 4.60 3.81
CA PHE A 54 0.87 3.36 4.42
C PHE A 54 0.44 3.64 5.86
N SER A 55 -0.30 2.75 6.49
CA SER A 55 -0.60 2.78 7.92
C SER A 55 0.31 1.83 8.67
N GLY A 56 0.26 1.85 10.00
CA GLY A 56 0.95 0.88 10.83
C GLY A 56 0.63 -0.59 10.46
N LEU A 57 -0.56 -0.86 9.91
CA LEU A 57 -0.97 -2.22 9.51
C LEU A 57 0.00 -2.86 8.50
N SER A 58 0.65 -2.08 7.64
CA SER A 58 1.72 -2.57 6.75
C SER A 58 2.96 -3.13 7.46
N LEU A 59 3.18 -2.78 8.73
CA LEU A 59 4.38 -3.17 9.49
C LEU A 59 4.13 -4.40 10.37
N PHE A 60 2.97 -4.47 11.00
CA PHE A 60 2.64 -5.53 11.96
C PHE A 60 1.62 -6.55 11.44
N GLY A 61 0.93 -6.25 10.33
CA GLY A 61 -0.02 -7.14 9.68
C GLY A 61 -1.34 -7.35 10.42
N ASP A 62 -1.47 -6.88 11.67
CA ASP A 62 -2.66 -7.04 12.50
C ASP A 62 -3.36 -5.70 12.77
N ALA A 63 -4.68 -5.75 12.59
CA ALA A 63 -5.63 -4.79 13.10
C ALA A 63 -6.04 -5.28 14.48
N GLY A 64 -5.29 -4.94 15.54
CA GLY A 64 -5.30 -5.53 16.89
C GLY A 64 -6.66 -5.70 17.61
N LEU A 65 -7.61 -6.40 17.01
CA LEU A 65 -8.99 -6.55 17.44
C LEU A 65 -9.52 -7.97 17.26
N GLN A 66 -8.86 -8.87 16.50
CA GLN A 66 -9.17 -10.32 16.54
C GLN A 66 -7.96 -11.24 16.29
N PRO A 67 -7.72 -12.26 17.15
CA PRO A 67 -6.64 -13.26 16.98
C PRO A 67 -6.75 -14.15 15.73
N SER A 68 -7.88 -14.10 15.04
CA SER A 68 -8.16 -14.84 13.79
C SER A 68 -8.03 -13.97 12.54
N SER A 69 -7.60 -12.71 12.66
CA SER A 69 -7.49 -11.80 11.53
C SER A 69 -6.40 -12.30 10.57
N THR A 70 -6.78 -12.51 9.31
CA THR A 70 -5.81 -12.66 8.22
C THR A 70 -4.88 -11.45 8.27
N GLN A 71 -3.57 -11.66 8.11
CA GLN A 71 -2.55 -10.60 8.05
C GLN A 71 -2.24 -10.26 6.59
N PRO A 72 -3.11 -9.51 5.87
CA PRO A 72 -2.98 -9.36 4.43
C PRO A 72 -1.77 -8.52 4.03
N PHE A 73 -1.30 -7.61 4.88
CA PHE A 73 -0.31 -6.58 4.53
C PHE A 73 1.15 -6.96 4.82
N TYR A 74 1.39 -8.15 5.37
CA TYR A 74 2.72 -8.76 5.32
C TYR A 74 3.05 -9.17 3.89
N GLU A 75 4.35 -9.27 3.55
CA GLU A 75 4.77 -9.80 2.24
C GLU A 75 4.28 -11.23 2.06
N LYS A 76 3.12 -11.38 1.41
CA LYS A 76 2.40 -12.65 1.30
C LYS A 76 1.79 -12.77 -0.09
N PRO A 77 2.35 -13.64 -0.94
CA PRO A 77 1.70 -14.05 -2.18
C PRO A 77 0.27 -14.53 -1.94
N GLY A 78 -0.65 -14.18 -2.84
CA GLY A 78 -2.09 -14.39 -2.66
C GLY A 78 -2.81 -13.29 -1.87
N MET A 79 -2.10 -12.29 -1.31
CA MET A 79 -2.69 -11.24 -0.47
C MET A 79 -2.12 -9.86 -0.81
N ALA A 80 -1.13 -9.36 -0.05
CA ALA A 80 -0.45 -8.12 -0.36
C ALA A 80 1.07 -8.31 -0.44
N LEU A 81 1.67 -7.55 -1.36
CA LEU A 81 3.10 -7.55 -1.63
C LEU A 81 3.69 -6.19 -1.26
N VAL A 82 3.50 -5.77 -0.01
CA VAL A 82 3.89 -4.42 0.46
C VAL A 82 5.40 -4.24 0.38
N ASN A 83 6.19 -5.22 0.81
CA ASN A 83 7.65 -5.13 0.76
C ASN A 83 8.14 -5.13 -0.69
N SER A 84 7.52 -5.92 -1.57
CA SER A 84 7.79 -5.85 -3.01
C SER A 84 7.48 -4.47 -3.60
N PHE A 85 6.37 -3.83 -3.22
CA PHE A 85 6.09 -2.45 -3.61
C PHE A 85 7.20 -1.49 -3.14
N LEU A 86 7.57 -1.56 -1.86
CA LEU A 86 8.59 -0.69 -1.28
C LEU A 86 9.95 -0.88 -1.96
N ARG A 87 10.37 -2.12 -2.20
CA ARG A 87 11.60 -2.45 -2.93
C ARG A 87 11.57 -1.91 -4.36
N ASN A 88 10.46 -2.08 -5.07
CA ASN A 88 10.30 -1.56 -6.43
C ASN A 88 10.35 -0.03 -6.44
N ALA A 89 9.69 0.63 -5.49
CA ALA A 89 9.67 2.09 -5.37
C ALA A 89 11.07 2.64 -5.08
N SER A 90 11.78 2.06 -4.10
CA SER A 90 13.16 2.43 -3.79
C SER A 90 14.11 2.17 -4.95
N SER A 91 13.96 1.05 -5.67
CA SER A 91 14.80 0.73 -6.83
C SER A 91 14.53 1.65 -8.03
N THR A 92 13.27 2.07 -8.23
CA THR A 92 12.86 2.86 -9.40
C THR A 92 13.15 4.35 -9.21
N TYR A 93 12.86 4.88 -8.02
CA TYR A 93 12.90 6.32 -7.75
C TYR A 93 14.09 6.73 -6.87
N GLY A 94 14.84 5.78 -6.30
CA GLY A 94 16.03 6.05 -5.50
C GLY A 94 15.75 7.02 -4.35
N SER A 95 16.59 8.06 -4.23
CA SER A 95 16.45 9.11 -3.22
C SER A 95 15.19 9.96 -3.34
N ARG A 96 14.46 9.86 -4.46
CA ARG A 96 13.18 10.56 -4.66
C ARG A 96 12.02 9.87 -3.95
N TYR A 97 12.15 8.59 -3.61
CA TYR A 97 11.11 7.90 -2.86
C TYR A 97 11.23 8.20 -1.37
N ALA A 98 10.20 8.82 -0.81
CA ALA A 98 10.05 9.00 0.63
C ALA A 98 9.15 7.90 1.18
N PHE A 99 9.61 7.21 2.21
CA PHE A 99 8.73 6.32 2.96
C PHE A 99 7.81 7.13 3.86
N THR A 100 6.52 6.79 3.91
CA THR A 100 5.54 7.53 4.70
C THR A 100 4.56 6.59 5.37
N TRP A 101 4.45 6.70 6.70
CA TRP A 101 3.51 5.95 7.51
C TRP A 101 2.62 6.88 8.31
N ASN A 102 1.34 6.54 8.39
CA ASN A 102 0.39 7.10 9.33
C ASN A 102 0.26 6.16 10.52
N PHE A 103 0.58 6.68 11.70
CA PHE A 103 0.34 6.01 12.98
C PHE A 103 -0.81 6.72 13.68
N TYR A 104 -1.86 5.96 13.95
CA TYR A 104 -3.00 6.30 14.78
C TYR A 104 -2.90 5.61 16.14
N SER A 105 -2.34 6.30 17.13
CA SER A 105 -2.16 5.80 18.52
C SER A 105 -3.44 5.33 19.24
N TYR A 106 -4.62 5.62 18.70
CA TYR A 106 -5.88 5.10 19.23
C TYR A 106 -6.17 3.66 18.76
N PHE A 107 -5.67 3.28 17.58
CA PHE A 107 -5.93 1.99 16.94
C PHE A 107 -4.73 1.02 17.02
N GLU A 108 -3.56 1.50 17.47
CA GLU A 108 -2.27 0.80 17.45
C GLU A 108 -1.65 0.65 18.84
#